data_AF-X1BQN8-F1
#
_entry.id   AF-X1BQN8-F1
#
_cell.length_a   1.000
_cell.length_b   1.000
_cell.length_c   1.000
_cell.angle_alpha   90.00
_cell.angle_beta   90.00
_cell.angle_gamma   90.00
#
_symmetry.space_group_name_H-M   'P 1'
#
loop_
_entity.id
_entity.type
_entity.pdbx_description
1 polymer ?
#
loop_
_entity_poly.entity_id
_entity_poly.type
_entity_poly.pdbx_seq_one_letter_code
_entity_poly.pdbx_strand_id
1 'polypeptide(L)' 'MEMEILVEIEVGVKRCGVLPSDTVNFVKRLVKLPGIKLAGILTYGGRGRDAEKLRGFNLI' A
#
# COMPACT_ATOMS: atom_id res chain seq x y z
N MET A 1 4.59 -8.04 21.69
CA MET A 1 3.30 -7.78 21.02
C MET A 1 3.61 -7.08 19.71
N GLU A 2 3.06 -7.54 18.61
CA GLU A 2 3.26 -6.92 17.29
C GLU A 2 2.00 -6.17 16.88
N MET A 3 2.17 -5.02 16.24
CA MET A 3 1.11 -4.23 15.64
C MET A 3 0.98 -4.62 14.17
N GLU A 4 -0.23 -5.06 13.79
CA GLU A 4 -0.56 -5.32 12.39
C GLU A 4 -0.78 -4.01 11.64
N ILE A 5 -0.12 -3.87 10.50
CA ILE A 5 -0.19 -2.65 9.69
C ILE A 5 -0.50 -2.94 8.23
N LEU A 6 -1.11 -1.95 7.58
CA LEU A 6 -1.24 -1.87 6.14
C LEU A 6 -0.34 -0.74 5.62
N VAL A 7 0.29 -0.94 4.47
CA VAL A 7 1.02 0.12 3.77
C VAL A 7 0.11 0.73 2.71
N GLU A 8 -0.18 2.03 2.84
CA GLU A 8 -0.92 2.79 1.82
C GLU A 8 -0.03 3.03 0.60
N ILE A 9 -0.51 2.64 -0.58
CA ILE A 9 0.13 2.91 -1.88
C ILE A 9 -0.67 4.00 -2.59
N GLU A 10 0.03 5.05 -3.00
CA GLU A 10 -0.51 6.14 -3.82
C GLU A 10 -0.66 5.65 -5.27
N VAL A 11 -1.85 5.77 -5.86
CA VAL A 11 -2.17 5.22 -7.20
C VAL A 11 -2.68 6.29 -8.19
N GLY A 12 -2.27 7.54 -8.02
CA GLY A 12 -2.59 8.66 -8.92
C GLY A 12 -3.65 9.65 -8.40
N VAL A 13 -4.13 9.50 -7.16
CA VAL A 13 -5.01 10.47 -6.49
C VAL A 13 -4.22 11.67 -5.93
N LYS A 14 -2.88 11.53 -5.86
CA LYS A 14 -1.92 12.55 -5.39
C LYS A 14 -2.25 13.04 -3.98
N ARG A 15 -2.50 12.09 -3.08
CA ARG A 15 -2.73 12.33 -1.64
C ARG A 15 -1.59 11.74 -0.81
N CYS A 16 -1.91 10.74 0.00
CA CYS A 16 -0.98 10.04 0.89
C CYS A 16 -0.60 8.69 0.27
N GLY A 17 0.40 8.06 0.87
CA GLY A 17 0.88 6.75 0.48
C GLY A 17 2.25 6.77 -0.17
N VAL A 18 2.87 5.60 -0.21
CA VAL A 18 4.15 5.36 -0.86
C VAL A 18 3.91 5.19 -2.36
N LEU A 19 4.79 5.75 -3.20
CA LEU A 19 4.72 5.52 -4.64
C LEU A 19 4.98 4.03 -4.97
N PRO A 20 4.33 3.46 -5.99
CA PRO A 20 4.51 2.05 -6.35
C PRO A 20 5.97 1.66 -6.62
N SER A 21 6.75 2.57 -7.21
CA SER A 21 8.19 2.39 -7.47
C SER A 21 9.02 2.22 -6.20
N ASP A 22 8.57 2.78 -5.08
CA ASP A 22 9.30 2.81 -3.82
C ASP A 22 8.79 1.78 -2.80
N THR A 23 7.59 1.22 -3.03
CA THR A 23 6.89 0.34 -2.07
C THR A 23 7.75 -0.85 -1.63
N VAL A 24 8.43 -1.54 -2.56
CA VAL A 24 9.23 -2.73 -2.23
C VAL A 24 10.37 -2.37 -1.26
N ASN A 25 11.11 -1.31 -1.55
CA ASN A 25 12.23 -0.89 -0.72
C ASN A 25 11.76 -0.34 0.63
N PHE A 26 10.62 0.36 0.65
CA PHE A 26 9.99 0.83 1.88
C PHE A 26 9.58 -0.35 2.78
N VAL A 27 8.85 -1.32 2.25
CA VAL A 27 8.40 -2.52 2.99
C VAL A 27 9.59 -3.30 3.55
N LYS A 28 10.65 -3.51 2.75
CA LYS A 28 11.88 -4.20 3.22
C LYS A 28 12.54 -3.53 4.42
N ARG A 29 12.45 -2.20 4.55
CA ARG A 29 12.96 -1.48 5.74
C ARG A 29 11.98 -1.57 6.90
N LEU A 30 10.69 -1.44 6.62
CA LEU A 30 9.61 -1.44 7.60
C LEU A 30 9.51 -2.76 8.37
N VAL A 31 9.58 -3.91 7.68
CA VAL A 31 9.49 -5.25 8.31
C VAL A 31 10.69 -5.60 9.20
N LYS A 32 11.75 -4.79 9.18
CA LYS A 32 12.89 -4.94 10.10
C LYS A 32 12.68 -4.22 11.42
N LEU A 33 11.64 -3.39 11.54
CA LEU A 33 11.35 -2.67 12.77
C LEU A 33 10.70 -3.63 13.79
N PRO A 34 11.18 -3.63 15.04
CA PRO A 34 10.60 -4.49 16.08
C PRO A 34 9.15 -4.10 16.35
N GLY A 35 8.31 -5.11 16.57
CA GLY A 35 6.90 -4.89 16.92
C GLY A 35 5.99 -4.53 15.74
N ILE A 36 6.46 -4.62 14.49
CA ILE A 36 5.63 -4.44 13.30
C ILE A 36 5.41 -5.77 12.59
N LYS A 37 4.15 -6.05 12.26
CA LYS A 37 3.76 -7.15 11.36
C LYS A 37 3.04 -6.57 10.15
N LEU A 38 3.61 -6.75 8.96
CA LEU A 38 2.94 -6.35 7.72
C LEU A 38 1.76 -7.28 7.46
N ALA A 39 0.54 -6.74 7.50
CA ALA A 39 -0.69 -7.47 7.24
C ALA A 39 -1.14 -7.37 5.77
N GLY A 40 -0.66 -6.37 5.03
CA GLY A 40 -0.99 -6.20 3.62
C GLY A 40 -0.77 -4.78 3.11
N ILE A 41 -1.40 -4.48 1.97
CA ILE A 41 -1.40 -3.17 1.33
C ILE A 41 -2.81 -2.57 1.30
N LEU A 42 -2.88 -1.25 1.31
CA LEU A 42 -4.09 -0.45 1.19
C LEU A 42 -3.90 0.53 0.03
N THR A 43 -4.98 0.88 -0.66
CA THR A 43 -4.95 2.05 -1.55
C THR A 43 -6.27 2.78 -1.48
N TYR A 44 -6.25 4.07 -1.84
CA TYR A 44 -7.42 4.92 -1.92
C TYR A 44 -7.68 5.30 -3.38
N GLY A 45 -8.75 4.75 -3.96
CA GLY A 45 -9.12 4.98 -5.36
C GLY A 45 -9.73 6.36 -5.69
N GLY A 46 -9.85 7.26 -4.71
CA GLY A 46 -10.49 8.57 -4.91
C GLY A 46 -12.01 8.50 -5.02
N ARG A 47 -12.66 9.62 -5.40
CA ARG A 47 -14.08 9.61 -5.78
C ARG A 47 -14.20 8.88 -7.12
N GLY A 48 -14.94 7.76 -7.11
CA GLY A 48 -15.03 6.78 -8.18
C GLY A 48 -15.05 7.40 -9.58
N ARG A 49 -13.92 7.29 -10.28
CA ARG A 49 -13.86 7.38 -11.74
C ARG A 49 -13.64 5.95 -12.21
N ASP A 50 -14.70 5.38 -12.77
CA ASP A 50 -14.74 4.08 -13.43
C ASP A 50 -14.20 2.90 -12.61
N ALA A 51 -15.06 2.24 -11.83
CA ALA A 51 -14.73 0.99 -11.13
C ALA A 51 -14.12 -0.09 -12.05
N GLU A 52 -14.35 0.00 -13.37
CA GLU A 52 -13.75 -0.88 -14.37
C GLU A 52 -12.24 -0.70 -14.55
N LYS A 53 -11.65 0.47 -14.24
CA LYS A 53 -10.21 0.74 -14.43
C LYS A 53 -9.32 0.26 -13.28
N LEU A 54 -9.90 -0.27 -12.21
CA LEU A 54 -9.16 -0.80 -11.05
C LEU A 54 -8.78 -2.29 -11.19
N ARG A 55 -9.03 -2.91 -12.35
CA ARG A 55 -8.52 -4.25 -12.65
C ARG A 55 -7.01 -4.21 -12.91
N GLY A 56 -6.22 -4.38 -11.85
CA GLY A 56 -4.77 -4.41 -11.97
C GLY A 56 -3.97 -4.87 -10.77
N PHE A 57 -4.59 -5.11 -9.61
CA PHE A 57 -3.87 -5.59 -8.42
C PHE A 57 -4.18 -7.06 -8.17
N ASN A 58 -3.65 -7.93 -9.02
CA ASN A 58 -3.45 -9.33 -8.63
C ASN A 58 -2.29 -9.35 -7.63
N LEU A 59 -2.64 -9.41 -6.35
CA LEU A 59 -1.71 -9.81 -5.29
C LEU A 59 -1.34 -11.26 -5.58
N ILE A 60 -0.10 -11.45 -6.02
CA ILE A 60 0.56 -12.77 -6.13
C ILE A 60 0.65 -13.38 -4.72
#